data_AF-A0A7K4B3J4-F1
#
_entry.id   AF-A0A7K4B3J4-F1
#
_cell.length_a   1.000
_cell.length_b   1.000
_cell.length_c   1.000
_cell.angle_alpha   90.00
_cell.angle_beta   90.00
_cell.angle_gamma   90.00
#
_symmetry.space_group_name_H-M   'P 1'
#
loop_
_entity.id
_entity.type
_entity.pdbx_description
1 polymer ?
#
loop_
_entity_poly.entity_id
_entity_poly.type
_entity_poly.pdbx_seq_one_letter_code
_entity_poly.pdbx_strand_id
1 'polypeptide(L)'
;TGPNLPNAGGMLKSPRKEVNNDQPASFDQADVQDDDTYEFKWQTANLEMDAGTYTVYAVSAPRDKDHLSDAQYDTVSLVIKKPYIQATASASVVAKGDKMFIRGTAEGDPSKGVAIWILGKNKVLYATESVNDDMTFEHEVKSAATSSLYAGQYFVVIQHPMYNNEFDVYPDNPLEPQKILGAYPTRDSEIFRIGGAGALQGTDAAEALVKAIDSAMVDDIYTKMQFLVEEPKVTINPIGEQAVGSKFEITGSTNLMYDDNDLLVEVTSSSFKPTDKSQSGEFNGATGTVKVQQGTDGLNKWSFTVDASTFKPDEYIVRVSGVTTGVVETALFNVVEAGAVPVAPVVVPTEAPVVEEPVEEEPVEEEPVAEEPVAEEPVEEEPAAEEPDSKTA
;
A
#
# COMPACT_ATOMS: atom_id res chain seq x y z
N THR A 1 26.70 -33.25 1.83
CA THR A 1 26.03 -33.62 0.55
C THR A 1 24.59 -33.12 0.56
N GLY A 2 23.96 -33.04 -0.61
CA GLY A 2 22.56 -32.65 -0.77
C GLY A 2 22.22 -32.37 -2.24
N PRO A 3 21.05 -31.79 -2.53
CA PRO A 3 20.64 -31.42 -3.88
C PRO A 3 21.72 -30.62 -4.62
N ASN A 4 22.02 -31.02 -5.87
CA ASN A 4 22.97 -30.38 -6.79
C ASN A 4 24.38 -30.10 -6.23
N LEU A 5 24.79 -30.81 -5.17
CA LEU A 5 26.16 -30.78 -4.65
C LEU A 5 26.97 -31.99 -5.14
N PRO A 6 28.32 -31.93 -5.08
CA PRO A 6 29.17 -33.06 -5.43
C PRO A 6 28.81 -34.32 -4.64
N ASN A 7 28.82 -35.47 -5.32
CA ASN A 7 28.42 -36.76 -4.73
C ASN A 7 29.34 -37.17 -3.58
N ALA A 8 30.66 -36.96 -3.71
CA ALA A 8 31.63 -37.28 -2.66
C ALA A 8 31.64 -36.26 -1.50
N GLY A 9 30.85 -35.18 -1.58
CA GLY A 9 30.81 -34.12 -0.58
C GLY A 9 31.36 -32.80 -1.11
N GLY A 10 30.75 -31.70 -0.64
CA GLY A 10 31.18 -30.34 -0.96
C GLY A 10 31.68 -29.61 0.27
N MET A 11 32.53 -28.61 0.08
CA MET A 11 33.04 -27.74 1.15
C MET A 11 31.90 -26.97 1.83
N LEU A 12 31.95 -26.74 3.14
CA LEU A 12 30.92 -25.96 3.83
C LEU A 12 30.90 -24.50 3.35
N LYS A 13 32.06 -23.87 3.16
CA LYS A 13 32.17 -22.48 2.69
C LYS A 13 32.04 -22.33 1.17
N SER A 14 31.97 -23.43 0.43
CA SER A 14 31.77 -23.43 -1.03
C SER A 14 31.13 -24.76 -1.46
N PRO A 15 29.83 -24.99 -1.17
CA PRO A 15 29.18 -26.30 -1.28
C PRO A 15 29.27 -26.98 -2.65
N ARG A 16 29.43 -26.21 -3.73
CA ARG A 16 29.61 -26.73 -5.10
C ARG A 16 31.04 -27.16 -5.43
N LYS A 17 32.03 -26.85 -4.58
CA LYS A 17 33.41 -27.34 -4.72
C LYS A 17 33.55 -28.66 -3.99
N GLU A 18 33.93 -29.69 -4.72
CA GLU A 18 34.12 -31.04 -4.20
C GLU A 18 35.28 -31.11 -3.20
N VAL A 19 35.07 -31.84 -2.11
CA VAL A 19 36.14 -32.23 -1.19
C VAL A 19 36.89 -33.42 -1.77
N ASN A 20 38.21 -33.46 -1.64
CA ASN A 20 39.06 -34.48 -2.24
C ASN A 20 39.76 -35.30 -1.17
N ASN A 21 39.63 -36.63 -1.26
CA ASN A 21 40.28 -37.57 -0.35
C ASN A 21 41.80 -37.29 -0.20
N ASP A 22 42.31 -37.40 1.03
CA ASP A 22 43.69 -37.12 1.42
C ASP A 22 44.19 -35.69 1.13
N GLN A 23 43.28 -34.75 0.85
CA GLN A 23 43.63 -33.36 0.54
C GLN A 23 43.01 -32.37 1.56
N PRO A 24 43.68 -32.11 2.71
CA PRO A 24 43.15 -31.27 3.79
C PRO A 24 42.68 -29.87 3.39
N ALA A 25 43.30 -29.26 2.37
CA ALA A 25 42.93 -27.93 1.88
C ALA A 25 41.56 -27.88 1.18
N SER A 26 41.00 -29.04 0.85
CA SER A 26 39.65 -29.16 0.28
C SER A 26 38.57 -29.36 1.34
N PHE A 27 38.90 -29.30 2.63
CA PHE A 27 37.95 -29.40 3.74
C PHE A 27 37.94 -28.11 4.56
N ASP A 28 36.76 -27.75 5.07
CA ASP A 28 36.65 -26.74 6.12
C ASP A 28 36.97 -27.37 7.48
N GLN A 29 37.80 -26.71 8.27
CA GLN A 29 38.32 -27.24 9.54
C GLN A 29 37.74 -26.47 10.73
N ALA A 30 37.55 -27.19 11.84
CA ALA A 30 37.22 -26.65 13.15
C ALA A 30 38.22 -27.19 14.16
N ASP A 31 38.66 -26.34 15.09
CA ASP A 31 39.59 -26.74 16.15
C ASP A 31 38.84 -27.45 17.28
N VAL A 32 39.36 -28.58 17.72
CA VAL A 32 38.91 -29.28 18.92
C VAL A 32 39.48 -28.56 20.14
N GLN A 33 38.62 -28.18 21.07
CA GLN A 33 38.95 -27.48 22.31
C GLN A 33 39.50 -28.46 23.36
N ASP A 34 40.09 -27.92 24.42
CA ASP A 34 40.70 -28.71 25.52
C ASP A 34 39.67 -29.57 26.30
N ASP A 35 38.38 -29.29 26.16
CA ASP A 35 37.28 -30.04 26.77
C ASP A 35 36.67 -31.10 25.84
N ASP A 36 37.39 -31.48 24.78
CA ASP A 36 36.99 -32.42 23.73
C ASP A 36 35.75 -32.00 22.92
N THR A 37 35.38 -30.71 22.94
CA THR A 37 34.29 -30.16 22.11
C THR A 37 34.81 -29.43 20.88
N TYR A 38 33.96 -29.22 19.88
CA TYR A 38 34.26 -28.34 18.75
C TYR A 38 33.00 -27.57 18.34
N GLU A 39 33.18 -26.36 17.82
CA GLU A 39 32.11 -25.55 17.24
C GLU A 39 32.51 -25.12 15.82
N PHE A 40 31.61 -25.30 14.87
CA PHE A 40 31.75 -24.70 13.54
C PHE A 40 30.53 -23.83 13.25
N LYS A 41 30.72 -22.51 13.22
CA LYS A 41 29.67 -21.57 12.81
C LYS A 41 29.60 -21.54 11.29
N TRP A 42 28.55 -22.15 10.75
CA TRP A 42 28.35 -22.20 9.31
C TRP A 42 27.47 -21.05 8.83
N GLN A 43 28.07 -20.10 8.11
CA GLN A 43 27.34 -19.04 7.42
C GLN A 43 26.75 -19.61 6.12
N THR A 44 25.42 -19.73 6.07
CA THR A 44 24.70 -20.32 4.92
C THR A 44 24.23 -19.29 3.90
N ALA A 45 24.34 -17.99 4.23
CA ALA A 45 24.02 -16.91 3.30
C ALA A 45 24.90 -16.96 2.04
N ASN A 46 24.32 -16.67 0.87
CA ASN A 46 24.98 -16.54 -0.44
C ASN A 46 25.75 -17.79 -0.91
N LEU A 47 25.41 -18.99 -0.43
CA LEU A 47 26.07 -20.24 -0.83
C LEU A 47 25.43 -20.93 -2.05
N GLU A 48 24.42 -20.32 -2.68
CA GLU A 48 23.66 -20.88 -3.81
C GLU A 48 23.19 -22.33 -3.57
N MET A 49 22.72 -22.59 -2.35
CA MET A 49 22.21 -23.90 -1.96
C MET A 49 20.73 -24.00 -2.29
N ASP A 50 20.35 -25.12 -2.90
CA ASP A 50 18.95 -25.39 -3.20
C ASP A 50 18.15 -25.75 -1.94
N ALA A 51 16.83 -25.62 -2.02
CA ALA A 51 15.97 -26.14 -0.96
C ALA A 51 16.03 -27.68 -0.94
N GLY A 52 16.19 -28.25 0.25
CA GLY A 52 16.15 -29.69 0.45
C GLY A 52 16.84 -30.14 1.73
N THR A 53 16.97 -31.45 1.87
CA THR A 53 17.66 -32.07 3.00
C THR A 53 19.14 -32.23 2.68
N TYR A 54 19.97 -31.71 3.56
CA TYR A 54 21.42 -31.80 3.50
C TYR A 54 21.92 -32.69 4.64
N THR A 55 23.02 -33.39 4.38
CA THR A 55 23.78 -34.10 5.39
C THR A 55 25.15 -33.46 5.49
N VAL A 56 25.45 -32.92 6.66
CA VAL A 56 26.78 -32.40 7.02
C VAL A 56 27.56 -33.54 7.68
N TYR A 57 28.82 -33.67 7.30
CA TYR A 57 29.73 -34.68 7.81
C TYR A 57 30.84 -33.99 8.59
N ALA A 58 31.07 -34.40 9.83
CA ALA A 58 32.28 -34.08 10.57
C ALA A 58 33.20 -35.30 10.50
N VAL A 59 34.43 -35.14 10.00
CA VAL A 59 35.38 -36.23 9.75
C VAL A 59 36.68 -35.95 10.49
N SER A 60 37.27 -36.97 11.12
CA SER A 60 38.52 -36.83 11.90
C SER A 60 39.80 -36.79 11.05
N ALA A 61 39.67 -37.00 9.74
CA ALA A 61 40.74 -36.96 8.75
C ALA A 61 40.14 -36.51 7.40
N PRO A 62 40.96 -36.07 6.41
CA PRO A 62 40.49 -35.59 5.11
C PRO A 62 39.95 -36.74 4.23
N ARG A 63 38.85 -37.34 4.64
CA ARG A 63 38.13 -38.42 3.95
C ARG A 63 36.84 -37.85 3.41
N ASP A 64 36.64 -37.99 2.10
CA ASP A 64 35.38 -37.66 1.46
C ASP A 64 34.30 -38.70 1.82
N LYS A 65 33.08 -38.51 1.32
CA LYS A 65 31.93 -39.37 1.65
C LYS A 65 32.14 -40.84 1.29
N ASP A 66 32.94 -41.12 0.27
CA ASP A 66 33.15 -42.49 -0.22
C ASP A 66 34.23 -43.23 0.58
N HIS A 67 35.04 -42.51 1.37
CA HIS A 67 36.14 -43.04 2.19
C HIS A 67 35.94 -42.89 3.71
N LEU A 68 34.69 -42.73 4.16
CA LEU A 68 34.36 -42.53 5.58
C LEU A 68 34.76 -43.69 6.50
N SER A 69 34.96 -44.90 5.97
CA SER A 69 35.45 -46.05 6.75
C SER A 69 36.86 -45.86 7.33
N ASP A 70 37.62 -44.94 6.74
CA ASP A 70 39.04 -44.74 7.03
C ASP A 70 39.27 -43.61 8.04
N ALA A 71 38.19 -43.06 8.62
CA ALA A 71 38.22 -42.02 9.66
C ALA A 71 37.05 -42.21 10.65
N GLN A 72 37.14 -41.57 11.81
CA GLN A 72 35.95 -41.37 12.63
C GLN A 72 35.11 -40.27 11.98
N TYR A 73 33.79 -40.45 11.94
CA TYR A 73 32.90 -39.43 11.44
C TYR A 73 31.57 -39.45 12.18
N ASP A 74 30.90 -38.32 12.17
CA ASP A 74 29.51 -38.20 12.56
C ASP A 74 28.77 -37.32 11.55
N THR A 75 27.44 -37.38 11.57
CA THR A 75 26.59 -36.65 10.64
C THR A 75 25.46 -35.93 11.34
N VAL A 76 25.14 -34.75 10.81
CA VAL A 76 23.90 -34.05 11.15
C VAL A 76 23.12 -33.79 9.87
N SER A 77 21.80 -33.96 9.95
CA SER A 77 20.90 -33.59 8.86
C SER A 77 20.27 -32.23 9.14
N LEU A 78 20.20 -31.39 8.11
CA LEU A 78 19.51 -30.11 8.15
C LEU A 78 18.67 -29.93 6.90
N VAL A 79 17.63 -29.11 7.02
CA VAL A 79 16.75 -28.78 5.89
C VAL A 79 16.94 -27.32 5.54
N ILE A 80 17.37 -27.05 4.31
CA ILE A 80 17.33 -25.72 3.73
C ILE A 80 15.97 -25.59 3.06
N LYS A 81 15.21 -24.56 3.44
CA LYS A 81 13.91 -24.26 2.82
C LYS A 81 14.09 -23.17 1.79
N LYS A 82 13.21 -23.16 0.79
CA LYS A 82 13.06 -22.00 -0.08
C LYS A 82 12.54 -20.85 0.80
N PRO A 83 13.17 -19.65 0.78
CA PRO A 83 12.63 -18.49 1.46
C PRO A 83 11.16 -18.28 1.08
N TYR A 84 10.36 -17.84 2.04
CA TYR A 84 8.93 -17.66 1.90
C TYR A 84 8.55 -16.25 2.37
N ILE A 85 7.59 -15.64 1.68
CA ILE A 85 7.08 -14.31 2.00
C ILE A 85 5.55 -14.28 2.00
N GLN A 86 4.99 -13.65 3.02
CA GLN A 86 3.56 -13.35 3.11
C GLN A 86 3.36 -12.02 3.81
N ALA A 87 2.25 -11.35 3.52
CA ALA A 87 1.92 -10.08 4.14
C ALA A 87 0.41 -9.83 4.13
N THR A 88 -0.03 -8.88 4.95
CA THR A 88 -1.40 -8.37 5.03
C THR A 88 -1.38 -6.85 5.23
N ALA A 89 -2.44 -6.18 4.77
CA ALA A 89 -2.71 -4.80 5.11
C ALA A 89 -3.56 -4.71 6.38
N SER A 90 -3.39 -3.66 7.19
CA SER A 90 -4.19 -3.42 8.39
C SER A 90 -5.68 -3.14 8.09
N ALA A 91 -5.99 -2.72 6.87
CA ALA A 91 -7.34 -2.50 6.38
C ALA A 91 -7.43 -2.79 4.88
N SER A 92 -8.58 -3.27 4.42
CA SER A 92 -8.90 -3.46 2.99
C SER A 92 -9.40 -2.18 2.31
N VAL A 93 -9.87 -1.21 3.11
CA VAL A 93 -10.32 0.11 2.67
C VAL A 93 -9.66 1.16 3.58
N VAL A 94 -9.11 2.22 3.01
CA VAL A 94 -8.50 3.34 3.72
C VAL A 94 -9.08 4.66 3.23
N ALA A 95 -9.56 5.50 4.15
CA ALA A 95 -9.94 6.86 3.78
C ALA A 95 -8.68 7.70 3.54
N LYS A 96 -8.69 8.60 2.56
CA LYS A 96 -7.53 9.48 2.30
C LYS A 96 -7.19 10.30 3.54
N GLY A 97 -5.91 10.25 3.95
CA GLY A 97 -5.45 10.90 5.16
C GLY A 97 -5.36 10.00 6.38
N ASP A 98 -5.97 8.81 6.33
CA ASP A 98 -5.70 7.79 7.34
C ASP A 98 -4.39 7.09 7.04
N LYS A 99 -3.63 6.77 8.08
CA LYS A 99 -2.46 5.88 7.95
C LYS A 99 -2.93 4.43 7.88
N MET A 100 -2.11 3.58 7.30
CA MET A 100 -2.31 2.13 7.31
C MET A 100 -0.96 1.42 7.43
N PHE A 101 -1.00 0.13 7.77
CA PHE A 101 0.19 -0.69 7.92
C PHE A 101 0.16 -1.87 6.96
N ILE A 102 1.32 -2.21 6.41
CA ILE A 102 1.56 -3.46 5.70
C ILE A 102 2.47 -4.29 6.61
N ARG A 103 2.00 -5.47 7.02
CA ARG A 103 2.71 -6.35 7.95
C ARG A 103 2.93 -7.69 7.31
N GLY A 104 4.05 -8.33 7.58
CA GLY A 104 4.32 -9.64 7.02
C GLY A 104 5.44 -10.39 7.68
N THR A 105 5.75 -11.54 7.09
CA THR A 105 6.90 -12.36 7.44
C THR A 105 7.70 -12.69 6.19
N ALA A 106 9.02 -12.59 6.29
CA ALA A 106 9.98 -12.89 5.24
C ALA A 106 11.07 -13.82 5.80
N GLU A 107 11.06 -15.09 5.41
CA GLU A 107 12.05 -16.07 5.85
C GLU A 107 13.38 -15.89 5.11
N GLY A 108 14.50 -16.29 5.71
CA GLY A 108 15.81 -16.29 5.05
C GLY A 108 16.71 -15.09 5.37
N ASP A 109 16.28 -14.20 6.27
CA ASP A 109 17.06 -13.04 6.76
C ASP A 109 17.65 -12.18 5.63
N PRO A 110 16.80 -11.60 4.76
CA PRO A 110 17.28 -10.79 3.64
C PRO A 110 17.92 -9.50 4.17
N SER A 111 19.22 -9.33 3.93
CA SER A 111 19.98 -8.18 4.46
C SER A 111 19.52 -6.83 3.90
N LYS A 112 18.89 -6.83 2.71
CA LYS A 112 18.28 -5.64 2.08
C LYS A 112 16.86 -5.38 2.59
N GLY A 113 16.32 -6.28 3.42
CA GLY A 113 14.92 -6.32 3.77
C GLY A 113 14.05 -6.80 2.61
N VAL A 114 12.80 -6.33 2.61
CA VAL A 114 11.83 -6.55 1.53
C VAL A 114 11.55 -5.24 0.79
N ALA A 115 11.32 -5.31 -0.52
CA ALA A 115 10.87 -4.17 -1.30
C ALA A 115 9.34 -4.13 -1.35
N ILE A 116 8.76 -2.97 -1.10
CA ILE A 116 7.31 -2.75 -1.02
C ILE A 116 6.91 -1.77 -2.13
N TRP A 117 6.14 -2.26 -3.07
CA TRP A 117 5.59 -1.49 -4.19
C TRP A 117 4.10 -1.25 -3.96
N ILE A 118 3.66 0.01 -4.00
CA ILE A 118 2.24 0.38 -3.94
C ILE A 118 1.86 1.05 -5.26
N LEU A 119 1.01 0.40 -6.04
CA LEU A 119 0.71 0.71 -7.43
C LEU A 119 -0.77 1.04 -7.60
N GLY A 120 -1.07 2.27 -8.02
CA GLY A 120 -2.43 2.70 -8.31
C GLY A 120 -2.49 3.63 -9.50
N LYS A 121 -3.63 4.31 -9.64
CA LYS A 121 -3.83 5.29 -10.72
C LYS A 121 -2.94 6.51 -10.48
N ASN A 122 -2.11 6.88 -11.46
CA ASN A 122 -1.18 8.02 -11.44
C ASN A 122 -0.24 8.09 -10.20
N LYS A 123 -0.09 7.00 -9.45
CA LYS A 123 0.71 6.97 -8.22
C LYS A 123 1.42 5.64 -8.05
N VAL A 124 2.70 5.73 -7.75
CA VAL A 124 3.60 4.64 -7.39
C VAL A 124 4.32 5.08 -6.14
N LEU A 125 4.31 4.22 -5.12
CA LEU A 125 5.19 4.36 -3.96
C LEU A 125 6.11 3.14 -3.93
N TYR A 126 7.36 3.39 -3.55
CA TYR A 126 8.35 2.37 -3.33
C TYR A 126 9.00 2.60 -1.98
N ALA A 127 9.22 1.52 -1.24
CA ALA A 127 9.99 1.51 -0.02
C ALA A 127 10.73 0.18 0.12
N THR A 128 11.73 0.16 0.99
CA THR A 128 12.34 -1.06 1.49
C THR A 128 12.14 -1.10 3.00
N GLU A 129 11.82 -2.26 3.54
CA GLU A 129 11.60 -2.45 4.98
C GLU A 129 12.51 -3.56 5.50
N SER A 130 13.22 -3.30 6.60
CA SER A 130 14.07 -4.32 7.24
C SER A 130 13.22 -5.44 7.82
N VAL A 131 13.78 -6.64 7.80
CA VAL A 131 13.17 -7.82 8.43
C VAL A 131 13.81 -8.00 9.81
N ASN A 132 12.98 -8.19 10.82
CA ASN A 132 13.41 -8.43 12.20
C ASN A 132 13.97 -9.85 12.36
N ASP A 133 14.68 -10.10 13.47
CA ASP A 133 15.23 -11.43 13.80
C ASP A 133 14.14 -12.53 13.90
N ASP A 134 12.89 -12.15 14.21
CA ASP A 134 11.74 -13.05 14.23
C ASP A 134 11.06 -13.22 12.85
N MET A 135 11.73 -12.76 11.79
CA MET A 135 11.30 -12.76 10.39
C MET A 135 10.14 -11.82 10.08
N THR A 136 9.67 -11.01 11.03
CA THR A 136 8.57 -10.06 10.79
C THR A 136 9.06 -8.77 10.15
N PHE A 137 8.17 -8.09 9.43
CA PHE A 137 8.36 -6.70 9.00
C PHE A 137 7.05 -5.92 9.10
N GLU A 138 7.16 -4.60 9.27
CA GLU A 138 6.03 -3.67 9.31
C GLU A 138 6.40 -2.40 8.56
N HIS A 139 5.55 -2.00 7.62
CA HIS A 139 5.68 -0.75 6.88
C HIS A 139 4.46 0.14 7.13
N GLU A 140 4.70 1.36 7.63
CA GLU A 140 3.66 2.37 7.79
C GLU A 140 3.49 3.22 6.53
N VAL A 141 2.32 3.14 5.91
CA VAL A 141 1.88 4.09 4.88
C VAL A 141 1.25 5.28 5.59
N LYS A 142 2.05 6.35 5.75
CA LYS A 142 1.69 7.55 6.52
C LYS A 142 0.46 8.26 5.96
N SER A 143 -0.27 8.96 6.83
CA SER A 143 -1.40 9.85 6.49
C SER A 143 -1.10 10.82 5.34
N ALA A 144 0.11 11.39 5.29
CA ALA A 144 0.51 12.30 4.22
C ALA A 144 0.61 11.59 2.85
N ALA A 145 1.06 10.34 2.83
CA ALA A 145 1.13 9.54 1.62
C ALA A 145 -0.27 9.21 1.12
N THR A 146 -1.14 8.67 1.98
CA THR A 146 -2.53 8.31 1.62
C THR A 146 -3.37 9.52 1.21
N SER A 147 -3.12 10.70 1.79
CA SER A 147 -3.76 11.96 1.38
C SER A 147 -3.47 12.33 -0.07
N SER A 148 -2.27 11.99 -0.56
CA SER A 148 -1.83 12.27 -1.93
C SER A 148 -2.30 11.24 -2.96
N LEU A 149 -2.88 10.12 -2.50
CA LEU A 149 -3.42 9.07 -3.36
C LEU A 149 -4.74 9.51 -3.99
N TYR A 150 -5.02 9.01 -5.18
CA TYR A 150 -6.35 9.15 -5.79
C TYR A 150 -7.28 8.09 -5.19
N ALA A 151 -8.57 8.38 -5.07
CA ALA A 151 -9.53 7.34 -4.72
C ALA A 151 -9.54 6.25 -5.81
N GLY A 152 -9.56 4.99 -5.39
CA GLY A 152 -9.49 3.84 -6.28
C GLY A 152 -8.68 2.67 -5.72
N GLN A 153 -8.55 1.64 -6.53
CA GLN A 153 -7.85 0.41 -6.16
C GLN A 153 -6.33 0.59 -6.24
N TYR A 154 -5.63 0.08 -5.23
CA TYR A 154 -4.18 -0.02 -5.17
C TYR A 154 -3.76 -1.48 -5.02
N PHE A 155 -2.70 -1.85 -5.72
CA PHE A 155 -2.04 -3.15 -5.61
C PHE A 155 -0.75 -2.99 -4.82
N VAL A 156 -0.49 -3.92 -3.91
CA VAL A 156 0.77 -3.98 -3.18
C VAL A 156 1.51 -5.24 -3.61
N VAL A 157 2.75 -5.07 -4.05
CA VAL A 157 3.67 -6.19 -4.32
C VAL A 157 4.81 -6.08 -3.33
N ILE A 158 5.02 -7.12 -2.54
CA ILE A 158 6.14 -7.21 -1.61
C ILE A 158 7.11 -8.24 -2.16
N GLN A 159 8.32 -7.81 -2.48
CA GLN A 159 9.36 -8.58 -3.15
C GLN A 159 10.47 -8.94 -2.16
N HIS A 160 10.95 -10.18 -2.28
CA HIS A 160 12.03 -10.74 -1.48
C HIS A 160 13.26 -10.98 -2.37
N PRO A 161 14.48 -10.58 -1.96
CA PRO A 161 15.71 -10.60 -2.78
C PRO A 161 16.38 -11.98 -2.90
N MET A 162 15.66 -13.02 -2.49
CA MET A 162 16.02 -14.45 -2.57
C MET A 162 17.52 -14.80 -2.36
N TYR A 163 18.14 -15.59 -3.25
CA TYR A 163 19.38 -16.32 -2.99
C TYR A 163 20.63 -15.46 -3.15
N ASN A 164 20.59 -14.51 -4.10
CA ASN A 164 21.68 -13.56 -4.33
C ASN A 164 21.63 -12.37 -3.35
N ASN A 165 20.53 -12.22 -2.60
CA ASN A 165 20.30 -11.18 -1.60
C ASN A 165 20.42 -9.76 -2.19
N GLU A 166 20.03 -9.63 -3.46
CA GLU A 166 19.89 -8.39 -4.21
C GLU A 166 18.48 -8.38 -4.85
N PHE A 167 17.88 -7.20 -5.00
CA PHE A 167 16.65 -7.10 -5.79
C PHE A 167 17.03 -7.08 -7.27
N ASP A 168 16.56 -8.06 -8.03
CA ASP A 168 16.80 -8.16 -9.47
C ASP A 168 15.80 -7.31 -10.29
N VAL A 169 14.71 -6.89 -9.66
CA VAL A 169 13.74 -5.92 -10.18
C VAL A 169 13.62 -4.75 -9.22
N TYR A 170 13.93 -3.53 -9.67
CA TYR A 170 14.07 -2.36 -8.80
C TYR A 170 13.75 -1.06 -9.55
N PRO A 171 13.44 0.05 -8.84
CA PRO A 171 13.12 1.31 -9.52
C PRO A 171 14.40 2.03 -9.94
N ASP A 172 14.30 2.86 -10.98
CA ASP A 172 15.37 3.79 -11.34
C ASP A 172 15.66 4.83 -10.25
N ASN A 173 14.61 5.25 -9.55
CA ASN A 173 14.71 6.13 -8.38
C ASN A 173 13.69 5.67 -7.31
N PRO A 174 14.13 5.33 -6.09
CA PRO A 174 13.22 4.85 -5.04
C PRO A 174 12.26 5.92 -4.49
N LEU A 175 12.58 7.21 -4.62
CA LEU A 175 11.74 8.30 -4.11
C LEU A 175 10.64 8.70 -5.10
N GLU A 176 10.96 8.70 -6.39
CA GLU A 176 10.03 9.05 -7.47
C GLU A 176 10.21 8.10 -8.67
N PRO A 177 9.77 6.84 -8.57
CA PRO A 177 9.99 5.85 -9.62
C PRO A 177 9.39 6.30 -10.96
N GLN A 178 10.21 6.34 -12.00
CA GLN A 178 9.74 6.56 -13.38
C GLN A 178 9.81 5.28 -14.20
N LYS A 179 10.75 4.39 -13.87
CA LYS A 179 11.01 3.16 -14.61
C LYS A 179 11.26 2.00 -13.65
N ILE A 180 10.89 0.82 -14.12
CA ILE A 180 11.32 -0.45 -13.53
C ILE A 180 12.53 -0.94 -14.31
N LEU A 181 13.59 -1.23 -13.58
CA LEU A 181 14.85 -1.74 -14.08
C LEU A 181 15.02 -3.21 -13.69
N GLY A 182 15.81 -3.93 -14.47
CA GLY A 182 16.13 -5.34 -14.26
C GLY A 182 17.63 -5.62 -14.30
N ALA A 183 18.02 -6.74 -13.70
CA ALA A 183 19.39 -7.26 -13.75
C ALA A 183 19.79 -7.84 -15.13
N TYR A 184 18.82 -8.08 -16.04
CA TYR A 184 19.02 -8.77 -17.32
C TYR A 184 18.53 -7.95 -18.53
N PRO A 185 19.21 -8.01 -19.70
CA PRO A 185 20.43 -8.78 -20.00
C PRO A 185 21.70 -8.22 -19.34
N THR A 186 21.68 -6.96 -18.95
CA THR A 186 22.69 -6.35 -18.07
C THR A 186 21.99 -5.59 -16.97
N ARG A 187 22.70 -5.32 -15.87
CA ARG A 187 22.19 -4.46 -14.80
C ARG A 187 21.68 -3.13 -15.35
N ASP A 188 20.61 -2.61 -14.76
CA ASP A 188 19.92 -1.37 -15.14
C ASP A 188 19.20 -1.41 -16.51
N SER A 189 18.89 -2.60 -17.02
CA SER A 189 18.07 -2.73 -18.23
C SER A 189 16.64 -2.26 -17.95
N GLU A 190 16.13 -1.32 -18.75
CA GLU A 190 14.75 -0.82 -18.62
C GLU A 190 13.75 -1.93 -19.00
N ILE A 191 12.86 -2.28 -18.07
CA ILE A 191 11.80 -3.27 -18.30
C ILE A 191 10.54 -2.57 -18.82
N PHE A 192 10.05 -1.58 -18.07
CA PHE A 192 8.90 -0.75 -18.46
C PHE A 192 8.83 0.56 -17.67
N ARG A 193 7.99 1.49 -18.13
CA ARG A 193 7.73 2.77 -17.46
C ARG A 193 6.57 2.66 -16.48
N ILE A 194 6.78 3.21 -15.29
CA ILE A 194 5.80 3.22 -14.19
C ILE A 194 5.45 4.65 -13.72
N GLY A 195 6.19 5.65 -14.19
CA GLY A 195 5.90 7.07 -14.01
C GLY A 195 6.03 7.87 -15.31
N GLY A 196 5.37 9.02 -15.35
CA GLY A 196 5.36 9.92 -16.51
C GLY A 196 4.45 9.49 -17.66
N ALA A 197 4.60 10.16 -18.80
CA ALA A 197 3.79 9.87 -19.99
C ALA A 197 4.07 8.46 -20.54
N GLY A 198 3.00 7.72 -20.84
CA GLY A 198 3.08 6.33 -21.33
C GLY A 198 3.38 5.28 -20.26
N ALA A 199 3.34 5.64 -18.97
CA ALA A 199 3.49 4.69 -17.88
C ALA A 199 2.31 3.72 -17.76
N LEU A 200 2.61 2.47 -17.43
CA LEU A 200 1.60 1.53 -16.94
C LEU A 200 1.13 1.99 -15.56
N GLN A 201 -0.13 1.72 -15.22
CA GLN A 201 -0.74 2.15 -13.96
C GLN A 201 -1.65 1.06 -13.38
N GLY A 202 -1.93 1.14 -12.08
CA GLY A 202 -2.87 0.23 -11.41
C GLY A 202 -2.59 -1.24 -11.72
N THR A 203 -3.59 -1.94 -12.26
CA THR A 203 -3.50 -3.36 -12.58
C THR A 203 -2.40 -3.66 -13.60
N ASP A 204 -2.29 -2.89 -14.69
CA ASP A 204 -1.30 -3.15 -15.75
C ASP A 204 0.14 -3.02 -15.22
N ALA A 205 0.39 -2.03 -14.34
CA ALA A 205 1.68 -1.86 -13.68
C ALA A 205 1.99 -3.04 -12.74
N ALA A 206 0.99 -3.47 -11.95
CA ALA A 206 1.16 -4.58 -11.03
C ALA A 206 1.41 -5.90 -11.76
N GLU A 207 0.70 -6.16 -12.86
CA GLU A 207 0.89 -7.34 -13.72
C GLU A 207 2.25 -7.33 -14.42
N ALA A 208 2.68 -6.18 -14.95
CA ALA A 208 4.00 -6.04 -15.54
C ALA A 208 5.13 -6.25 -14.52
N LEU A 209 4.97 -5.73 -13.29
CA LEU A 209 5.94 -5.90 -12.21
C LEU A 209 6.06 -7.37 -11.81
N VAL A 210 4.95 -8.06 -11.52
CA VAL A 210 5.02 -9.48 -11.14
C VAL A 210 5.54 -10.35 -12.27
N LYS A 211 5.20 -10.04 -13.53
CA LYS A 211 5.76 -10.73 -14.69
C LYS A 211 7.27 -10.54 -14.81
N ALA A 212 7.78 -9.37 -14.43
CA ALA A 212 9.22 -9.12 -14.40
C ALA A 212 9.90 -9.96 -13.30
N ILE A 213 9.29 -10.05 -12.12
CA ILE A 213 9.80 -10.86 -11.00
C ILE A 213 9.71 -12.37 -11.32
N ASP A 214 8.65 -12.83 -11.98
CA ASP A 214 8.46 -14.24 -12.40
C ASP A 214 9.37 -14.66 -13.59
N SER A 215 10.24 -13.77 -14.06
CA SER A 215 11.21 -14.09 -15.12
C SER A 215 12.16 -15.19 -14.68
N ALA A 216 12.46 -16.16 -15.55
CA ALA A 216 13.39 -17.25 -15.24
C ALA A 216 14.84 -16.80 -14.99
N MET A 217 15.17 -15.54 -15.27
CA MET A 217 16.49 -14.93 -15.02
C MET A 217 16.55 -14.16 -13.69
N VAL A 218 15.42 -14.07 -12.98
CA VAL A 218 15.25 -13.40 -11.70
C VAL A 218 15.00 -14.48 -10.66
N ASP A 219 15.76 -14.46 -9.56
CA ASP A 219 15.56 -15.44 -8.48
C ASP A 219 14.61 -14.95 -7.38
N ASP A 220 14.29 -13.65 -7.37
CA ASP A 220 13.33 -13.01 -6.48
C ASP A 220 11.96 -13.69 -6.42
N ILE A 221 11.27 -13.53 -5.30
CA ILE A 221 9.86 -13.93 -5.14
C ILE A 221 9.03 -12.76 -4.64
N TYR A 222 7.71 -12.90 -4.69
CA TYR A 222 6.81 -11.88 -4.18
C TYR A 222 5.54 -12.45 -3.55
N THR A 223 4.87 -11.61 -2.79
CA THR A 223 3.46 -11.75 -2.45
C THR A 223 2.70 -10.51 -2.90
N LYS A 224 1.43 -10.67 -3.30
CA LYS A 224 0.59 -9.60 -3.83
C LYS A 224 -0.69 -9.48 -3.02
N MET A 225 -1.11 -8.24 -2.77
CA MET A 225 -2.41 -7.91 -2.18
C MET A 225 -2.98 -6.64 -2.80
N GLN A 226 -4.14 -6.21 -2.32
CA GLN A 226 -4.80 -5.00 -2.75
C GLN A 226 -5.54 -4.32 -1.60
N PHE A 227 -5.72 -3.01 -1.70
CA PHE A 227 -6.61 -2.23 -0.85
C PHE A 227 -7.29 -1.14 -1.68
N LEU A 228 -8.37 -0.58 -1.14
CA LEU A 228 -9.11 0.52 -1.76
C LEU A 228 -8.84 1.82 -1.01
N VAL A 229 -8.56 2.88 -1.74
CA VAL A 229 -8.52 4.25 -1.21
C VAL A 229 -9.86 4.91 -1.50
N GLU A 230 -10.50 5.50 -0.49
CA GLU A 230 -11.76 6.23 -0.63
C GLU A 230 -11.63 7.68 -0.17
N GLU A 231 -12.51 8.55 -0.67
CA GLU A 231 -12.63 9.90 -0.11
C GLU A 231 -13.20 9.81 1.32
N PRO A 232 -12.71 10.64 2.26
CA PRO A 232 -13.23 10.71 3.61
C PRO A 232 -14.72 11.05 3.62
N LYS A 233 -15.50 10.29 4.39
CA LYS A 233 -16.94 10.45 4.48
C LYS A 233 -17.40 10.35 5.93
N VAL A 234 -18.33 11.21 6.30
CA VAL A 234 -19.10 11.13 7.54
C VAL A 234 -20.58 11.27 7.19
N THR A 235 -21.44 10.59 7.94
CA THR A 235 -22.89 10.70 7.81
C THR A 235 -23.50 11.01 9.17
N ILE A 236 -24.68 11.62 9.17
CA ILE A 236 -25.49 11.84 10.36
C ILE A 236 -26.78 11.05 10.18
N ASN A 237 -27.12 10.22 11.17
CA ASN A 237 -28.39 9.48 11.17
C ASN A 237 -29.55 10.46 11.45
N PRO A 238 -30.78 10.18 10.97
CA PRO A 238 -31.94 11.01 11.30
C PRO A 238 -32.12 11.19 12.81
N ILE A 239 -32.12 12.44 13.27
CA ILE A 239 -32.18 12.80 14.71
C ILE A 239 -33.63 12.79 15.21
N GLY A 240 -34.59 13.14 14.35
CA GLY A 240 -36.00 13.30 14.71
C GLY A 240 -36.27 14.57 15.53
N GLU A 241 -37.51 14.72 15.97
CA GLU A 241 -37.93 15.82 16.86
C GLU A 241 -37.47 15.53 18.31
N GLN A 242 -36.94 16.54 18.98
CA GLN A 242 -36.44 16.47 20.35
C GLN A 242 -37.19 17.46 21.25
N ALA A 243 -37.23 17.21 22.56
CA ALA A 243 -37.88 18.10 23.52
C ALA A 243 -36.86 18.96 24.28
N VAL A 244 -37.22 20.20 24.62
CA VAL A 244 -36.44 21.04 25.55
C VAL A 244 -36.22 20.26 26.86
N GLY A 245 -34.99 20.28 27.39
CA GLY A 245 -34.62 19.57 28.61
C GLY A 245 -34.34 18.07 28.45
N SER A 246 -34.55 17.51 27.26
CA SER A 246 -34.22 16.10 27.00
C SER A 246 -32.72 15.87 26.88
N LYS A 247 -32.31 14.61 27.11
CA LYS A 247 -30.99 14.10 26.74
C LYS A 247 -31.16 13.11 25.61
N PHE A 248 -30.44 13.31 24.52
CA PHE A 248 -30.51 12.45 23.34
C PHE A 248 -29.13 12.28 22.71
N GLU A 249 -29.02 11.33 21.80
CA GLU A 249 -27.78 11.07 21.06
C GLU A 249 -27.95 11.45 19.60
N ILE A 250 -26.96 12.17 19.08
CA ILE A 250 -26.74 12.32 17.65
C ILE A 250 -25.74 11.25 17.26
N THR A 251 -26.11 10.40 16.31
CA THR A 251 -25.27 9.29 15.86
C THR A 251 -25.02 9.36 14.38
N GLY A 252 -24.00 8.65 13.92
CA GLY A 252 -23.69 8.57 12.51
C GLY A 252 -22.66 7.49 12.19
N SER A 253 -22.25 7.45 10.93
CA SER A 253 -21.22 6.54 10.44
C SER A 253 -20.12 7.28 9.69
N THR A 254 -18.95 6.69 9.55
CA THR A 254 -17.81 7.25 8.83
C THR A 254 -16.88 6.14 8.34
N ASN A 255 -16.14 6.39 7.25
CA ASN A 255 -15.06 5.51 6.81
C ASN A 255 -13.68 5.89 7.40
N LEU A 256 -13.62 6.95 8.22
CA LEU A 256 -12.41 7.34 8.92
C LEU A 256 -11.97 6.26 9.91
N MET A 257 -10.67 6.00 9.99
CA MET A 257 -10.08 5.00 10.88
C MET A 257 -10.42 5.30 12.34
N TYR A 258 -10.89 4.28 13.06
CA TYR A 258 -11.13 4.37 14.51
C TYR A 258 -9.81 4.52 15.27
N ASP A 259 -9.86 5.03 16.50
CA ASP A 259 -8.72 5.37 17.38
C ASP A 259 -7.83 6.55 16.95
N ASP A 260 -7.58 6.75 15.65
CA ASP A 260 -6.73 7.82 15.14
C ASP A 260 -7.49 9.11 14.75
N ASN A 261 -8.82 9.04 14.59
CA ASN A 261 -9.65 10.17 14.20
C ASN A 261 -10.65 10.60 15.26
N ASP A 262 -10.78 11.91 15.39
CA ASP A 262 -11.78 12.59 16.21
C ASP A 262 -12.67 13.47 15.31
N LEU A 263 -13.94 13.58 15.68
CA LEU A 263 -14.94 14.43 15.03
C LEU A 263 -15.33 15.57 15.97
N LEU A 264 -15.36 16.79 15.46
CA LEU A 264 -15.96 17.93 16.12
C LEU A 264 -17.45 17.99 15.76
N VAL A 265 -18.31 18.01 16.77
CA VAL A 265 -19.76 18.17 16.63
C VAL A 265 -20.15 19.54 17.16
N GLU A 266 -20.90 20.29 16.37
CA GLU A 266 -21.44 21.60 16.71
C GLU A 266 -22.94 21.58 16.47
N VAL A 267 -23.71 21.92 17.50
CA VAL A 267 -25.16 22.04 17.47
C VAL A 267 -25.48 23.50 17.74
N THR A 268 -26.09 24.15 16.75
CA THR A 268 -26.40 25.58 16.79
C THR A 268 -27.83 25.81 16.32
N SER A 269 -28.54 26.72 16.97
CA SER A 269 -29.88 27.11 16.53
C SER A 269 -29.82 27.80 15.15
N SER A 270 -30.70 27.42 14.23
CA SER A 270 -30.80 28.00 12.88
C SER A 270 -31.15 29.50 12.92
N SER A 271 -31.84 29.94 13.98
CA SER A 271 -32.18 31.35 14.19
C SER A 271 -31.03 32.18 14.77
N PHE A 272 -29.89 31.55 15.09
CA PHE A 272 -28.70 32.23 15.59
C PHE A 272 -28.17 33.24 14.57
N LYS A 273 -28.16 34.52 14.95
CA LYS A 273 -27.57 35.61 14.17
C LYS A 273 -26.38 36.17 14.94
N PRO A 274 -25.28 36.55 14.26
CA PRO A 274 -24.17 37.25 14.91
C PRO A 274 -24.69 38.49 15.65
N THR A 275 -24.44 38.57 16.96
CA THR A 275 -24.77 39.75 17.78
C THR A 275 -23.52 40.61 17.99
N ASP A 276 -23.71 41.91 18.29
CA ASP A 276 -22.61 42.80 18.64
C ASP A 276 -21.84 42.32 19.88
N LYS A 277 -20.53 42.59 19.96
CA LYS A 277 -19.66 42.17 21.10
C LYS A 277 -20.14 42.68 22.47
N SER A 278 -21.02 43.68 22.50
CA SER A 278 -21.63 44.25 23.71
C SER A 278 -22.93 43.56 24.13
N GLN A 279 -23.49 42.70 23.28
CA GLN A 279 -24.68 41.90 23.57
C GLN A 279 -24.23 40.50 23.97
N SER A 280 -24.48 40.13 25.23
CA SER A 280 -24.40 38.73 25.65
C SER A 280 -25.56 37.97 25.01
N GLY A 281 -25.37 37.47 23.79
CA GLY A 281 -26.28 36.51 23.20
C GLY A 281 -26.23 35.22 24.02
N GLU A 282 -27.39 34.74 24.48
CA GLU A 282 -27.49 33.40 25.07
C GLU A 282 -27.16 32.38 23.98
N PHE A 283 -26.00 31.73 24.11
CA PHE A 283 -25.64 30.61 23.26
C PHE A 283 -26.55 29.43 23.58
N ASN A 284 -27.45 29.09 22.65
CA ASN A 284 -28.31 27.91 22.73
C ASN A 284 -27.74 26.87 21.76
N GLY A 285 -27.00 25.90 22.29
CA GLY A 285 -26.30 24.91 21.48
C GLY A 285 -25.43 23.97 22.32
N ALA A 286 -24.80 23.03 21.64
CA ALA A 286 -23.86 22.09 22.23
C ALA A 286 -22.67 21.92 21.30
N THR A 287 -21.47 21.72 21.85
CA THR A 287 -20.31 21.37 21.06
C THR A 287 -19.43 20.40 21.82
N GLY A 288 -18.74 19.53 21.09
CA GLY A 288 -17.76 18.64 21.67
C GLY A 288 -17.04 17.81 20.63
N THR A 289 -15.94 17.21 21.06
CA THR A 289 -15.16 16.28 20.25
C THR A 289 -15.54 14.86 20.62
N VAL A 290 -15.78 14.00 19.62
CA VAL A 290 -16.11 12.59 19.80
C VAL A 290 -15.12 11.71 19.05
N LYS A 291 -14.77 10.57 19.62
CA LYS A 291 -13.88 9.59 18.96
C LYS A 291 -14.67 8.76 17.96
N VAL A 292 -14.03 8.44 16.83
CA VAL A 292 -14.53 7.42 15.93
C VAL A 292 -14.36 6.04 16.57
N GLN A 293 -15.42 5.25 16.59
CA GLN A 293 -15.48 3.92 17.19
C GLN A 293 -15.58 2.85 16.08
N GLN A 294 -14.93 1.71 16.29
CA GLN A 294 -15.00 0.61 15.33
C GLN A 294 -16.44 0.12 15.15
N GLY A 295 -16.89 0.02 13.89
CA GLY A 295 -18.20 -0.55 13.56
C GLY A 295 -18.10 -1.97 13.02
N THR A 296 -19.23 -2.67 12.97
CA THR A 296 -19.35 -4.06 12.50
C THR A 296 -19.85 -4.20 11.05
N ASP A 297 -20.35 -3.10 10.47
CA ASP A 297 -21.14 -3.12 9.24
C ASP A 297 -20.34 -2.56 8.04
N GLY A 298 -19.00 -2.58 8.12
CA GLY A 298 -18.11 -2.04 7.10
C GLY A 298 -17.83 -0.52 7.20
N LEU A 299 -18.51 0.19 8.10
CA LEU A 299 -18.23 1.59 8.44
C LEU A 299 -18.07 1.74 9.95
N ASN A 300 -17.20 2.67 10.36
CA ASN A 300 -17.03 3.08 11.75
C ASN A 300 -18.18 3.97 12.21
N LYS A 301 -18.40 4.05 13.51
CA LYS A 301 -19.55 4.72 14.14
C LYS A 301 -19.08 5.85 15.05
N TRP A 302 -19.95 6.82 15.30
CA TRP A 302 -19.71 7.87 16.29
C TRP A 302 -21.04 8.27 16.95
N SER A 303 -20.97 8.77 18.19
CA SER A 303 -22.12 9.24 18.96
C SER A 303 -21.74 10.48 19.77
N PHE A 304 -22.62 11.48 19.77
CA PHE A 304 -22.52 12.68 20.59
C PHE A 304 -23.77 12.85 21.43
N THR A 305 -23.61 12.84 22.75
CA THR A 305 -24.72 13.09 23.68
C THR A 305 -24.98 14.59 23.81
N VAL A 306 -26.23 15.00 23.57
CA VAL A 306 -26.69 16.37 23.73
C VAL A 306 -27.54 16.48 25.00
N ASP A 307 -27.25 17.49 25.82
CA ASP A 307 -28.10 17.91 26.95
C ASP A 307 -28.85 19.19 26.55
N ALA A 308 -30.14 19.05 26.23
CA ALA A 308 -30.98 20.14 25.75
C ALA A 308 -31.59 20.99 26.87
N SER A 309 -31.06 20.93 28.10
CA SER A 309 -31.54 21.72 29.25
C SER A 309 -31.45 23.23 29.07
N THR A 310 -30.52 23.70 28.24
CA THR A 310 -30.35 25.13 27.90
C THR A 310 -30.95 25.50 26.55
N PHE A 311 -31.56 24.54 25.83
CA PHE A 311 -32.07 24.77 24.49
C PHE A 311 -33.45 25.45 24.55
N LYS A 312 -33.84 26.10 23.46
CA LYS A 312 -35.16 26.71 23.28
C LYS A 312 -35.87 26.01 22.14
N PRO A 313 -37.20 26.10 22.04
CA PRO A 313 -37.91 25.61 20.87
C PRO A 313 -37.44 26.34 19.61
N ASP A 314 -36.80 25.63 18.69
CA ASP A 314 -36.26 26.16 17.43
C ASP A 314 -35.87 25.00 16.50
N GLU A 315 -35.55 25.32 15.25
CA GLU A 315 -34.78 24.44 14.37
C GLU A 315 -33.28 24.58 14.70
N TYR A 316 -32.57 23.46 14.74
CA TYR A 316 -31.15 23.38 15.03
C TYR A 316 -30.40 22.73 13.87
N ILE A 317 -29.22 23.27 13.56
CA ILE A 317 -28.25 22.70 12.65
C ILE A 317 -27.19 21.96 13.47
N VAL A 318 -27.00 20.69 13.14
CA VAL A 318 -25.84 19.91 13.55
C VAL A 318 -24.81 19.97 12.43
N ARG A 319 -23.59 20.34 12.77
CA ARG A 319 -22.41 20.28 11.90
C ARG A 319 -21.41 19.31 12.50
N VAL A 320 -20.99 18.33 11.70
CA VAL A 320 -19.98 17.34 12.09
C VAL A 320 -18.79 17.51 11.16
N SER A 321 -17.61 17.72 11.71
CA SER A 321 -16.39 17.87 10.90
C SER A 321 -15.24 17.03 11.46
N GLY A 322 -14.40 16.51 10.57
CA GLY A 322 -13.13 15.90 10.96
C GLY A 322 -12.20 16.93 11.60
N VAL A 323 -11.53 16.55 12.69
CA VAL A 323 -10.55 17.43 13.36
C VAL A 323 -9.26 17.53 12.55
N THR A 324 -8.80 16.40 12.03
CA THR A 324 -7.57 16.25 11.23
C THR A 324 -7.86 15.98 9.75
N THR A 325 -9.12 15.73 9.41
CA THR A 325 -9.57 15.40 8.06
C THR A 325 -10.54 16.45 7.55
N GLY A 326 -10.47 16.78 6.26
CA GLY A 326 -11.27 17.85 5.65
C GLY A 326 -12.76 17.53 5.43
N VAL A 327 -13.32 16.54 6.14
CA VAL A 327 -14.70 16.08 5.96
C VAL A 327 -15.67 16.95 6.77
N VAL A 328 -16.83 17.27 6.20
CA VAL A 328 -17.92 17.99 6.86
C VAL A 328 -19.26 17.42 6.42
N GLU A 329 -20.19 17.26 7.37
CA GLU A 329 -21.58 16.90 7.11
C GLU A 329 -22.51 17.74 7.99
N THR A 330 -23.73 17.99 7.52
CA THR A 330 -24.71 18.78 8.28
C THR A 330 -26.10 18.16 8.26
N ALA A 331 -26.84 18.30 9.35
CA ALA A 331 -28.22 17.85 9.45
C ALA A 331 -29.07 18.86 10.23
N LEU A 332 -30.36 18.93 9.90
CA LEU A 332 -31.35 19.74 10.62
C LEU A 332 -32.19 18.85 11.54
N PHE A 333 -32.59 19.39 12.69
CA PHE A 333 -33.60 18.79 13.55
C PHE A 333 -34.35 19.87 14.35
N ASN A 334 -35.55 19.53 14.83
CA ASN A 334 -36.37 20.45 15.60
C ASN A 334 -36.31 20.12 17.09
N VAL A 335 -36.25 21.17 17.90
CA VAL A 335 -36.48 21.09 19.35
C VAL A 335 -37.80 21.78 19.64
N VAL A 336 -38.70 21.09 20.34
CA VAL A 336 -40.04 21.59 20.69
C VAL A 336 -40.21 21.71 22.21
N GLU A 337 -41.23 22.43 22.65
CA GLU A 337 -41.53 22.57 24.08
C GLU A 337 -41.73 21.21 24.77
N ALA A 338 -41.26 21.10 26.02
CA ALA A 338 -41.43 19.89 26.82
C ALA A 338 -42.92 19.57 27.05
N GLY A 339 -43.37 18.44 26.52
CA GLY A 339 -44.78 18.00 26.64
C GLY A 339 -45.67 18.41 25.46
N ALA A 340 -45.11 19.01 24.40
CA ALA A 340 -45.79 19.08 23.12
C ALA A 340 -46.06 17.66 22.59
N VAL A 341 -47.29 17.38 22.17
CA VAL A 341 -47.63 16.12 21.50
C VAL A 341 -46.86 16.08 20.18
N PRO A 342 -46.17 14.97 19.81
CA PRO A 342 -45.50 14.89 18.52
C PRO A 342 -46.51 15.22 17.44
N VAL A 343 -46.27 16.30 16.70
CA VAL A 343 -47.09 16.60 15.54
C VAL A 343 -46.76 15.49 14.55
N ALA A 344 -47.70 14.58 14.32
CA ALA A 344 -47.57 13.58 13.27
C ALA A 344 -47.07 14.30 12.01
N PRO A 345 -46.08 13.75 11.28
CA PRO A 345 -45.52 14.41 10.12
C PRO A 345 -46.67 14.87 9.25
N VAL A 346 -46.80 16.19 9.05
CA VAL A 346 -47.73 16.72 8.06
C VAL A 346 -47.20 16.16 6.76
N VAL A 347 -47.86 15.11 6.27
CA VAL A 347 -47.71 14.64 4.91
C VAL A 347 -48.12 15.85 4.07
N VAL A 348 -47.13 16.63 3.66
CA VAL A 348 -47.30 17.56 2.56
C VAL A 348 -47.77 16.64 1.43
N PRO A 349 -48.99 16.78 0.90
CA PRO A 349 -49.34 16.01 -0.28
C PRO A 349 -48.29 16.35 -1.33
N THR A 350 -47.48 15.36 -1.67
CA THR A 350 -46.70 15.39 -2.90
C THR A 350 -47.71 15.69 -4.00
N GLU A 351 -47.73 16.93 -4.50
CA GLU A 351 -48.33 17.19 -5.79
C GLU A 351 -47.65 16.21 -6.75
N ALA A 352 -48.46 15.33 -7.33
CA ALA A 352 -48.01 14.45 -8.39
C ALA A 352 -47.28 15.32 -9.42
N PRO A 353 -46.12 14.88 -9.93
CA PRO A 353 -45.47 15.61 -11.01
C PRO A 353 -46.49 15.76 -12.13
N VAL A 354 -46.77 17.01 -12.52
CA VAL A 354 -47.43 17.28 -13.79
C VAL A 354 -46.52 16.67 -14.84
N VAL A 355 -46.98 15.57 -15.43
CA VAL A 355 -46.36 15.00 -16.62
C VAL A 355 -46.59 16.03 -17.72
N GLU A 356 -45.60 16.90 -17.95
CA GLU A 356 -45.50 17.54 -19.26
C GLU A 356 -45.14 16.42 -20.24
N GLU A 357 -46.06 16.15 -21.17
CA GLU A 357 -45.75 15.32 -22.32
C GLU A 357 -44.54 15.92 -23.04
N PRO A 358 -43.53 15.11 -23.41
CA PRO A 358 -42.42 15.61 -24.19
C PRO A 358 -42.95 16.04 -25.55
N VAL A 359 -42.77 17.32 -25.88
CA VAL A 359 -42.88 17.77 -27.26
C VAL A 359 -41.73 17.11 -28.01
N GLU A 360 -42.05 16.20 -28.94
CA GLU A 360 -41.11 15.72 -29.94
C GLU A 360 -40.62 16.92 -30.75
N GLU A 361 -39.39 17.38 -30.48
CA GLU A 361 -38.65 18.17 -31.45
C GLU A 361 -38.12 17.19 -32.51
N GLU A 362 -38.62 17.32 -33.74
CA GLU A 362 -38.04 16.62 -34.89
C GLU A 362 -36.57 17.03 -35.05
N PRO A 363 -35.66 16.08 -35.32
CA PRO A 363 -34.26 16.41 -35.52
C PRO A 363 -34.11 17.21 -36.82
N VAL A 364 -33.58 18.42 -36.72
CA VAL A 364 -33.07 19.16 -37.88
C VAL A 364 -31.78 18.47 -38.31
N GLU A 365 -31.80 17.83 -39.48
CA GLU A 365 -30.59 17.35 -40.15
C GLU A 365 -29.68 18.56 -40.45
N GLU A 366 -28.57 18.68 -39.73
CA GLU A 366 -27.47 19.54 -40.18
C GLU A 366 -26.71 18.79 -41.28
N GLU A 367 -26.76 19.32 -42.50
CA GLU A 367 -25.90 18.88 -43.59
C GLU A 367 -24.42 19.10 -43.22
N PRO A 368 -23.53 18.11 -43.44
CA PRO A 368 -22.11 18.31 -43.15
C PRO A 368 -21.52 19.29 -44.15
N VAL A 369 -21.02 20.42 -43.64
CA VAL A 369 -20.16 21.32 -44.41
C VAL A 369 -18.84 20.60 -44.66
N ALA A 370 -18.58 20.27 -45.92
CA ALA A 370 -17.29 19.73 -46.35
C ALA A 370 -16.20 20.80 -46.16
N GLU A 371 -15.26 20.57 -45.25
CA GLU A 371 -14.00 21.31 -45.22
C GLU A 371 -13.15 20.87 -46.42
N GLU A 372 -12.86 21.81 -47.32
CA GLU A 372 -11.87 21.60 -48.39
C GLU A 372 -10.46 21.45 -47.77
N PRO A 373 -9.64 20.48 -48.21
CA PRO A 373 -8.29 20.34 -47.73
C PRO A 373 -7.42 21.49 -48.28
N VAL A 374 -6.84 22.28 -47.37
CA VAL A 374 -5.76 23.21 -47.70
C VAL A 374 -4.52 22.39 -48.06
N ALA A 375 -4.13 22.43 -49.32
CA ALA A 375 -2.87 21.88 -49.79
C ALA A 375 -1.71 22.76 -49.28
N GLU A 376 -0.86 22.23 -48.41
CA GLU A 376 0.45 22.82 -48.13
C GLU A 376 1.38 22.57 -49.33
N GLU A 377 1.87 23.65 -49.93
CA GLU A 377 2.89 23.58 -50.98
C GLU A 377 4.23 23.09 -50.41
N PRO A 378 4.96 22.20 -51.11
CA PRO A 378 6.27 21.77 -50.66
C PRO A 378 7.30 22.90 -50.86
N VAL A 379 8.00 23.25 -49.79
CA VAL A 379 9.20 24.11 -49.85
C VAL A 379 10.34 23.30 -50.44
N GLU A 380 10.78 23.65 -51.65
CA GLU A 380 12.01 23.12 -52.26
C GLU A 380 13.24 23.68 -51.51
N GLU A 381 14.05 22.79 -50.93
CA GLU A 381 15.39 23.13 -50.43
C GLU A 381 16.37 23.30 -51.61
N GLU A 382 16.92 24.50 -51.78
CA GLU A 382 18.09 24.73 -52.64
C GLU A 382 19.35 24.09 -52.02
N PRO A 383 20.15 23.33 -52.78
CA PRO A 383 21.41 22.80 -52.30
C PRO A 383 22.48 23.91 -52.29
N ALA A 384 23.09 24.15 -51.13
CA ALA A 384 24.30 24.95 -51.03
C ALA A 384 25.48 24.23 -51.70
N ALA A 385 26.04 24.87 -52.72
CA ALA A 385 27.22 24.41 -53.43
C ALA A 385 28.50 24.50 -52.56
N GLU A 386 29.25 23.40 -52.50
CA GLU A 386 30.67 23.40 -52.12
C GLU A 386 31.51 24.10 -53.19
N GLU A 387 32.38 25.02 -52.79
CA GLU A 387 33.58 25.39 -53.57
C GLU A 387 34.86 25.07 -52.78
N PRO A 388 35.97 24.74 -53.46
CA PRO A 388 37.00 23.87 -52.91
C PRO A 388 38.24 24.60 -52.37
N ASP A 389 38.99 23.82 -51.60
CA ASP A 389 40.36 23.97 -51.08
C ASP A 389 41.29 24.99 -51.79
N SER A 390 42.00 25.77 -50.97
CA SER A 390 43.35 26.23 -51.32
C SER A 390 44.32 26.16 -50.13
N LYS A 391 45.31 25.29 -50.28
CA LYS A 391 46.60 25.27 -49.56
C LYS A 391 47.37 26.59 -49.70
N THR A 392 48.07 26.99 -48.63
CA THR A 392 49.50 27.45 -48.54
C THR A 392 49.65 28.25 -47.23
N ALA A 393 50.74 28.22 -46.45
CA ALA A 393 52.08 27.65 -46.54
C ALA A 393 52.61 27.42 -45.11
#